data_AF-A0A3S0FI02-F1
#
_entry.id   AF-A0A3S0FI02-F1
#
_cell.length_a   1.000
_cell.length_b   1.000
_cell.length_c   1.000
_cell.angle_alpha   90.00
_cell.angle_beta   90.00
_cell.angle_gamma   90.00
#
_symmetry.space_group_name_H-M   'P 1'
#
loop_
_entity.id
_entity.type
_entity.pdbx_description
1 polymer ?
#
loop_
_entity_poly.entity_id
_entity_poly.type
_entity_poly.pdbx_seq_one_letter_code
_entity_poly.pdbx_strand_id
1 'polypeptide(L)'
;MAAIGHRVWAIPEGYIPATSLDNSHEFVSHEAACLLNTSTSEADVRITLYFADRSPVGPYRITVPPQRTLHLRFNDLTDPEPVPLGTDYASVIESSVPIVVQFTRLDSRSPAIALLSTMAFPSG
;
A
#
# COMPACT_ATOMS: atom_id res chain seq x y z
N MET A 1 18.64 -18.29 -5.60
CA MET A 1 18.85 -17.26 -4.57
C MET A 1 17.74 -17.41 -3.54
N ALA A 2 18.02 -17.15 -2.26
CA ALA A 2 16.95 -17.08 -1.25
C ALA A 2 16.03 -15.90 -1.56
N ALA A 3 14.74 -16.02 -1.26
CA ALA A 3 13.79 -14.92 -1.40
C ALA A 3 14.19 -13.77 -0.45
N ILE A 4 14.15 -12.54 -0.98
CA ILE A 4 14.51 -11.31 -0.25
C ILE A 4 13.23 -10.70 0.34
N GLY A 5 13.30 -10.32 1.62
CA GLY A 5 12.26 -9.54 2.30
C GLY A 5 11.75 -10.19 3.58
N HIS A 6 10.59 -9.72 4.03
CA HIS A 6 9.90 -10.20 5.22
C HIS A 6 8.46 -10.57 4.87
N ARG A 7 7.80 -11.32 5.76
CA ARG A 7 6.42 -11.75 5.58
C ARG A 7 5.41 -10.80 6.24
N VAL A 8 5.86 -9.86 7.06
CA VAL A 8 5.01 -8.86 7.72
C VAL A 8 5.68 -7.50 7.63
N TRP A 9 4.90 -6.50 7.23
CA TRP A 9 5.33 -5.12 7.09
C TRP A 9 4.28 -4.18 7.68
N ALA A 10 4.73 -3.11 8.32
CA ALA A 10 3.86 -2.06 8.85
C ALA A 10 4.18 -0.71 8.20
N ILE A 11 3.14 0.02 7.82
CA ILE A 11 3.22 1.40 7.35
C ILE A 11 2.36 2.24 8.30
N PRO A 12 2.97 3.07 9.16
CA PRO A 12 2.25 3.86 10.16
C PRO A 12 1.57 5.11 9.57
N GLU A 13 1.65 5.30 8.25
CA GLU A 13 1.16 6.48 7.52
C GLU A 13 0.18 6.06 6.44
N GLY A 14 -0.87 6.86 6.24
CA GLY A 14 -1.91 6.65 5.24
C GLY A 14 -2.91 7.80 5.28
N TYR A 15 -3.08 8.48 4.16
CA TYR A 15 -4.02 9.58 3.96
C TYR A 15 -4.15 9.85 2.45
N ILE A 16 -5.31 9.51 1.88
CA ILE A 16 -5.64 9.87 0.50
C ILE A 16 -6.49 11.14 0.54
N PRO A 17 -6.00 12.28 0.03
CA PRO A 17 -6.79 13.51 0.06
C PRO A 17 -8.12 13.40 -0.71
N ALA A 18 -9.18 13.99 -0.16
CA ALA A 18 -10.51 14.00 -0.78
C ALA A 18 -10.61 14.88 -2.05
N THR A 19 -9.61 15.73 -2.28
CA THR A 19 -9.54 16.63 -3.44
C THR A 19 -8.20 16.49 -4.15
N SER A 20 -8.20 16.68 -5.47
CA SER A 20 -7.01 16.73 -6.33
C SER A 20 -7.18 17.84 -7.35
N LEU A 21 -6.09 18.41 -7.87
CA LEU A 21 -6.16 19.41 -8.94
C LEU A 21 -6.61 18.79 -10.28
N ASP A 22 -6.27 17.51 -10.49
CA ASP A 22 -6.70 16.70 -11.60
C ASP A 22 -7.19 15.34 -11.08
N ASN A 23 -8.32 14.89 -11.59
CA ASN A 23 -8.96 13.62 -11.24
C ASN A 23 -8.62 12.50 -12.23
N SER A 24 -7.76 12.77 -13.22
CA SER A 24 -7.20 11.73 -14.07
C SER A 24 -6.42 10.73 -13.22
N HIS A 25 -6.45 9.46 -13.61
CA HIS A 25 -5.78 8.40 -12.87
C HIS A 25 -4.26 8.66 -12.70
N GLU A 26 -3.63 9.39 -13.62
CA GLU A 26 -2.21 9.71 -13.55
C GLU A 26 -1.89 10.72 -12.44
N PHE A 27 -2.78 11.69 -12.22
CA PHE A 27 -2.51 12.85 -11.37
C PHE A 27 -3.38 12.93 -10.12
N VAL A 28 -4.39 12.06 -9.96
CA VAL A 28 -5.15 11.98 -8.72
C VAL A 28 -4.21 11.64 -7.55
N SER A 29 -4.39 12.33 -6.44
CA SER A 29 -3.61 12.06 -5.23
C SER A 29 -3.81 10.61 -4.83
N HIS A 30 -2.70 9.92 -4.63
CA HIS A 30 -2.72 8.50 -4.32
C HIS A 30 -1.53 8.12 -3.45
N GLU A 31 -1.73 7.00 -2.78
CA GLU A 31 -0.71 6.32 -2.03
C GLU A 31 -0.53 4.93 -2.62
N ALA A 32 0.70 4.44 -2.60
CA ALA A 32 0.98 3.10 -3.10
C ALA A 32 1.90 2.32 -2.18
N ALA A 33 1.61 1.02 -2.07
CA ALA A 33 2.56 0.02 -1.62
C ALA A 33 3.21 -0.61 -2.87
N CYS A 34 4.48 -0.34 -3.08
CA CYS A 34 5.30 -1.02 -4.07
C CYS A 34 5.78 -2.35 -3.49
N LEU A 35 5.22 -3.45 -3.98
CA LEU A 35 5.50 -4.81 -3.54
C LEU A 35 6.45 -5.49 -4.51
N LEU A 36 7.55 -6.07 -4.02
CA LEU A 36 8.47 -6.88 -4.84
C LEU A 36 8.51 -8.32 -4.32
N ASN A 37 8.06 -9.26 -5.13
CA ASN A 37 8.19 -10.69 -4.89
C ASN A 37 9.40 -11.23 -5.68
N THR A 38 10.51 -11.50 -4.99
CA THR A 38 11.71 -12.10 -5.58
C THR A 38 11.70 -13.63 -5.57
N SER A 39 10.69 -14.23 -4.93
CA SER A 39 10.58 -15.68 -4.80
C SER A 39 10.11 -16.33 -6.11
N THR A 40 10.29 -17.65 -6.19
CA THR A 40 9.75 -18.49 -7.28
C THR A 40 8.31 -18.93 -7.04
N SER A 41 7.71 -18.49 -5.94
CA SER A 41 6.34 -18.81 -5.54
C SER A 41 5.46 -17.57 -5.61
N GLU A 42 4.17 -17.79 -5.82
CA GLU A 42 3.19 -16.70 -5.75
C GLU A 42 3.11 -16.17 -4.32
N ALA A 43 2.96 -14.85 -4.18
CA ALA A 43 2.77 -14.20 -2.88
C ALA A 43 1.29 -13.87 -2.67
N ASP A 44 0.67 -14.55 -1.71
CA ASP A 44 -0.66 -14.20 -1.20
C ASP A 44 -0.50 -13.10 -0.17
N VAL A 45 -0.88 -11.88 -0.54
CA VAL A 45 -0.75 -10.68 0.28
C VAL A 45 -2.09 -10.35 0.93
N ARG A 46 -2.07 -10.07 2.23
CA ARG A 46 -3.22 -9.61 3.01
C ARG A 46 -2.90 -8.25 3.61
N ILE A 47 -3.77 -7.27 3.36
CA ILE A 47 -3.61 -5.92 3.90
C ILE A 47 -4.72 -5.67 4.89
N THR A 48 -4.38 -5.13 6.05
CA THR A 48 -5.33 -4.66 7.06
C THR A 48 -5.08 -3.19 7.31
N LEU A 49 -6.14 -2.38 7.24
CA LEU A 49 -6.10 -0.95 7.54
C LEU A 49 -6.53 -0.71 8.98
N TYR A 50 -5.84 0.20 9.66
CA TYR A 50 -6.10 0.62 11.03
C TYR A 50 -6.46 2.10 11.03
N PHE A 51 -7.44 2.48 11.85
CA PHE A 51 -7.98 3.83 11.91
C PHE A 51 -7.91 4.36 13.34
N ALA A 52 -7.95 5.68 13.50
CA ALA A 52 -7.87 6.32 14.82
C ALA A 52 -9.16 6.14 15.66
N ASP A 53 -10.31 6.00 15.01
CA ASP A 53 -11.64 6.13 15.62
C ASP A 53 -12.59 4.95 15.34
N ARG A 54 -12.13 3.93 14.60
CA ARG A 54 -12.92 2.75 14.25
C ARG A 54 -12.10 1.48 14.18
N SER A 55 -12.80 0.34 14.12
CA SER A 55 -12.19 -0.98 14.02
C SER A 55 -11.40 -1.15 12.71
N PRO A 56 -10.32 -1.96 12.72
CA PRO A 56 -9.55 -2.28 11.51
C PRO A 56 -10.40 -2.92 10.42
N VAL A 57 -9.99 -2.71 9.16
CA VAL A 57 -10.68 -3.21 7.97
C VAL A 57 -9.74 -4.09 7.16
N GLY A 58 -10.21 -5.28 6.80
CA GLY A 58 -9.45 -6.24 6.01
C GLY A 58 -9.94 -7.69 6.20
N PRO A 59 -9.23 -8.68 5.65
CA PRO A 59 -8.06 -8.48 4.80
C PRO A 59 -8.46 -8.13 3.37
N TYR A 60 -7.84 -7.08 2.82
CA TYR A 60 -7.76 -6.90 1.37
C TYR A 60 -6.79 -7.95 0.82
N ARG A 61 -7.19 -8.69 -0.22
CA ARG A 61 -6.40 -9.81 -0.76
C ARG A 61 -5.80 -9.44 -2.10
N ILE A 62 -4.49 -9.58 -2.22
CA ILE A 62 -3.71 -9.22 -3.40
C ILE A 62 -2.75 -10.36 -3.73
N THR A 63 -2.56 -10.62 -5.01
CA THR A 63 -1.60 -11.62 -5.49
C THR A 63 -0.44 -10.93 -6.19
N VAL A 64 0.79 -11.24 -5.79
CA VAL A 64 2.00 -10.82 -6.52
C VAL A 64 2.66 -12.05 -7.15
N PRO A 65 2.69 -12.18 -8.48
CA PRO A 65 3.27 -13.34 -9.14
C PRO A 65 4.76 -13.54 -8.79
N PRO A 66 5.29 -14.75 -8.98
CA PRO A 66 6.73 -15.02 -8.81
C PRO A 66 7.58 -14.05 -9.61
N GLN A 67 8.67 -13.53 -9.01
CA GLN A 67 9.64 -12.66 -9.69
C GLN A 67 9.01 -11.43 -10.35
N ARG A 68 8.04 -10.78 -9.69
CA ARG A 68 7.35 -9.58 -10.20
C ARG A 68 7.25 -8.48 -9.13
N THR A 69 7.03 -7.26 -9.62
CA THR A 69 6.66 -6.10 -8.82
C THR A 69 5.19 -5.76 -9.05
N LEU A 70 4.54 -5.18 -8.04
CA LEU A 70 3.20 -4.61 -8.12
C LEU A 70 3.20 -3.25 -7.41
N HIS A 71 2.82 -2.20 -8.13
CA HIS A 71 2.58 -0.88 -7.55
C HIS A 71 1.09 -0.80 -7.20
N LEU A 72 0.75 -1.18 -5.98
CA LEU A 72 -0.64 -1.24 -5.52
C LEU A 72 -1.05 0.12 -4.96
N ARG A 73 -2.00 0.80 -5.60
CA ARG A 73 -2.58 2.02 -5.04
C ARG A 73 -3.62 1.67 -4.00
N PHE A 74 -3.59 2.36 -2.86
CA PHE A 74 -4.62 2.19 -1.83
C PHE A 74 -6.00 2.64 -2.32
N ASN A 75 -6.06 3.59 -3.26
CA ASN A 75 -7.29 4.01 -3.94
C ASN A 75 -8.02 2.85 -4.65
N ASP A 76 -7.29 1.82 -5.08
CA ASP A 76 -7.84 0.71 -5.87
C ASP A 76 -8.38 -0.43 -4.97
N LEU A 77 -8.16 -0.33 -3.65
CA LEU A 77 -8.65 -1.29 -2.67
C LEU A 77 -10.14 -1.05 -2.42
N THR A 78 -10.99 -2.02 -2.78
CA THR A 78 -12.46 -1.88 -2.76
C THR A 78 -13.22 -2.99 -2.02
N ASP A 79 -12.58 -4.12 -1.73
CA ASP A 79 -13.15 -5.28 -1.01
C ASP A 79 -12.25 -5.61 0.19
N PRO A 80 -12.73 -5.53 1.45
CA PRO A 80 -14.14 -5.54 1.88
C PRO A 80 -14.90 -4.21 1.76
N GLU A 81 -14.20 -3.08 1.73
CA GLU A 81 -14.79 -1.77 1.46
C GLU A 81 -13.74 -0.80 0.88
N PRO A 82 -14.13 0.26 0.14
CA PRO A 82 -13.20 1.27 -0.35
C PRO A 82 -12.44 1.98 0.77
N VAL A 83 -11.17 2.33 0.50
CA VAL A 83 -10.39 3.16 1.43
C VAL A 83 -11.00 4.55 1.53
N PRO A 84 -11.31 5.05 2.74
CA PRO A 84 -11.95 6.35 2.90
C PRO A 84 -10.99 7.48 2.53
N LEU A 85 -11.48 8.44 1.76
CA LEU A 85 -10.76 9.67 1.44
C LEU A 85 -10.78 10.64 2.63
N GLY A 86 -9.77 11.49 2.73
CA GLY A 86 -9.68 12.53 3.77
C GLY A 86 -9.61 11.99 5.19
N THR A 87 -9.17 10.74 5.36
CA THR A 87 -9.13 10.02 6.63
C THR A 87 -7.73 9.49 6.88
N ASP A 88 -7.20 9.69 8.08
CA ASP A 88 -5.92 9.12 8.50
C ASP A 88 -6.07 7.62 8.78
N TYR A 89 -5.14 6.83 8.26
CA TYR A 89 -5.08 5.39 8.51
C TYR A 89 -3.63 4.90 8.53
N ALA A 90 -3.43 3.67 9.00
CA ALA A 90 -2.18 2.93 8.91
C ALA A 90 -2.46 1.56 8.29
N SER A 91 -1.42 0.83 7.86
CA SER A 91 -1.61 -0.50 7.28
C SER A 91 -0.59 -1.53 7.76
N VAL A 92 -1.05 -2.77 7.87
CA VAL A 92 -0.21 -3.96 8.02
C VAL A 92 -0.38 -4.82 6.78
N ILE A 93 0.74 -5.26 6.22
CA ILE A 93 0.83 -6.07 5.00
C ILE A 93 1.49 -7.39 5.36
N GLU A 94 0.75 -8.47 5.23
CA GLU A 94 1.21 -9.84 5.47
C GLU A 94 1.34 -10.60 4.15
N SER A 95 2.32 -11.49 4.02
CA SER A 95 2.55 -12.28 2.81
C SER A 95 2.87 -13.75 3.08
N SER A 96 2.37 -14.63 2.22
CA SER A 96 2.68 -16.06 2.28
C SER A 96 4.15 -16.38 1.97
N VAL A 97 4.91 -15.48 1.33
CA VAL A 97 6.36 -15.60 1.07
C VAL A 97 7.08 -14.28 1.41
N PRO A 98 8.41 -14.27 1.59
CA PRO A 98 9.14 -13.03 1.77
C PRO A 98 8.98 -12.08 0.58
N ILE A 99 8.55 -10.85 0.86
CA ILE A 99 8.45 -9.75 -0.11
C ILE A 99 9.11 -8.49 0.44
N VAL A 100 9.47 -7.56 -0.43
CA VAL A 100 9.91 -6.22 -0.05
C VAL A 100 8.78 -5.23 -0.26
N VAL A 101 8.60 -4.29 0.67
CA VAL A 101 7.53 -3.29 0.62
C VAL A 101 8.11 -1.88 0.78
N GLN A 102 7.86 -1.03 -0.20
CA GLN A 102 8.12 0.40 -0.16
C GLN A 102 6.80 1.16 -0.19
N PHE A 103 6.68 2.19 0.63
CA PHE A 103 5.54 3.10 0.62
C PHE A 103 5.86 4.36 -0.19
N THR A 104 4.92 4.82 -0.99
CA THR A 104 5.00 6.10 -1.72
C THR A 104 3.69 6.88 -1.59
N ARG A 105 3.78 8.21 -1.55
CA ARG A 105 2.65 9.13 -1.67
C ARG A 105 2.95 10.16 -2.76
N LEU A 106 1.96 10.36 -3.63
CA LEU A 106 1.86 11.51 -4.52
C LEU A 106 0.73 12.41 -4.01
N ASP A 107 1.08 13.60 -3.54
CA ASP A 107 0.10 14.65 -3.22
C ASP A 107 0.08 15.70 -4.34
N SER A 108 -1.04 15.75 -5.05
CA SER A 108 -1.28 16.60 -6.22
C SER A 108 -2.24 17.74 -5.95
N ARG A 109 -2.51 18.08 -4.68
CA ARG A 109 -3.37 19.21 -4.29
C ARG A 109 -2.79 20.59 -4.64
N SER A 110 -1.50 20.66 -4.96
CA SER A 110 -0.78 21.89 -5.27
C SER A 110 0.09 21.72 -6.52
N PRO A 111 0.31 22.78 -7.34
CA PRO A 111 1.28 22.73 -8.43
C PRO A 111 2.71 22.46 -7.96
N ALA A 112 3.01 22.70 -6.68
CA ALA A 112 4.20 22.18 -6.03
C ALA A 112 3.94 20.72 -5.61
N ILE A 113 4.04 19.80 -6.56
CA ILE A 113 3.87 18.35 -6.34
C ILE A 113 4.83 17.89 -5.25
N ALA A 114 4.29 17.29 -4.19
CA ALA A 114 5.09 16.70 -3.12
C ALA A 114 5.10 15.16 -3.26
N LEU A 115 6.31 14.61 -3.26
CA LEU A 115 6.55 13.17 -3.27
C LEU A 115 7.17 12.77 -1.94
N LEU A 116 6.64 11.71 -1.33
CA LEU A 116 7.22 11.06 -0.17
C LEU A 116 7.40 9.58 -0.46
N SER A 117 8.52 9.02 0.00
CA SER A 117 8.70 7.58 0.04
C SER A 117 9.53 7.15 1.25
N THR A 118 9.19 5.99 1.81
CA THR A 118 9.96 5.31 2.85
C THR A 118 9.85 3.82 2.66
N MET A 119 10.83 3.07 3.19
CA MET A 119 10.66 1.62 3.35
C MET A 119 9.59 1.38 4.43
N ALA A 120 8.71 0.41 4.21
CA ALA A 120 7.83 -0.05 5.27
C ALA A 120 8.66 -0.68 6.40
N PHE A 121 8.15 -0.67 7.62
CA PHE A 121 8.85 -1.28 8.75
C PHE A 121 8.69 -2.81 8.68
N PRO A 122 9.79 -3.60 8.57
CA PRO A 122 9.69 -5.04 8.57
C PRO A 122 9.49 -5.58 9.99
N SER A 123 8.61 -6.57 10.15
CA SER A 123 8.44 -7.32 11.39
C SER A 123 8.67 -8.80 11.14
N GLY A 124 9.46 -9.44 12.01
CA GLY A 124 9.87 -10.85 11.90
C GLY A 124 11.33 -11.01 11.54
#